data_AF-A0A5S9MIR0-F1
#
_entry.id   AF-A0A5S9MIR0-F1
#
_cell.length_a   1.000
_cell.length_b   1.000
_cell.length_c   1.000
_cell.angle_alpha   90.00
_cell.angle_beta   90.00
_cell.angle_gamma   90.00
#
_symmetry.space_group_name_H-M   'P 1'
#
loop_
_entity.id
_entity.type
_entity.pdbx_description
1 polymer ?
#
loop_
_entity_poly.entity_id
_entity_poly.type
_entity_poly.pdbx_seq_one_letter_code
_entity_poly.pdbx_strand_id
1 'polypeptide(L)' 'MLANEFQAKPVEYLVESNFVSLSAYTDKWEQFIMTSNDKMNVQIAIRSSEMNENHTITVGTPIVTTEY' A
#
# COMPACT_ATOMS: atom_id res chain seq x y z
N MET A 1 -3.58 3.91 -13.38
CA MET A 1 -3.29 4.06 -11.93
C MET A 1 -2.63 2.75 -11.48
N LEU A 2 -1.50 2.79 -10.75
CA LEU A 2 -0.64 1.61 -10.46
C LEU A 2 -1.39 0.38 -9.90
N ALA A 3 -2.46 0.56 -9.13
CA ALA A 3 -3.27 -0.54 -8.60
C ALA A 3 -3.94 -1.41 -9.69
N ASN A 4 -4.27 -0.82 -10.85
CA ASN A 4 -4.89 -1.55 -11.96
C ASN A 4 -3.94 -2.59 -12.58
N GLU A 5 -2.62 -2.33 -12.56
CA GLU A 5 -1.61 -3.28 -13.05
C GLU A 5 -1.60 -4.57 -12.21
N PHE A 6 -1.85 -4.43 -10.90
CA PHE A 6 -1.94 -5.57 -9.97
C PHE A 6 -3.33 -6.22 -9.94
N GLN A 7 -4.28 -5.71 -10.72
CA GLN A 7 -5.72 -6.06 -10.62
C GLN A 7 -6.22 -6.00 -9.17
N ALA A 8 -5.64 -5.09 -8.39
CA ALA A 8 -5.90 -4.97 -6.97
C ALA A 8 -6.99 -3.93 -6.74
N LYS A 9 -8.03 -4.31 -5.99
CA LYS A 9 -9.10 -3.42 -5.56
C LYS A 9 -8.60 -2.63 -4.35
N PRO A 10 -8.60 -1.29 -4.39
CA PRO A 10 -8.22 -0.49 -3.23
C PRO A 10 -9.24 -0.72 -2.11
N VAL A 11 -8.74 -1.01 -0.91
CA VAL A 11 -9.56 -1.23 0.29
C VAL A 11 -9.39 -0.08 1.29
N GLU A 12 -8.20 0.50 1.38
CA GLU A 12 -7.92 1.62 2.27
C GLU A 12 -6.83 2.52 1.66
N TYR A 13 -6.90 3.81 1.94
CA TYR A 13 -5.88 4.78 1.56
C TYR A 13 -5.55 5.69 2.74
N LEU A 14 -4.26 6.00 2.89
CA LEU A 14 -3.74 6.98 3.83
C LEU A 14 -3.02 8.06 3.03
N VAL A 15 -3.39 9.31 3.25
CA VAL A 15 -2.76 10.47 2.60
C VAL A 15 -2.33 11.44 3.68
N GLU A 16 -1.04 11.68 3.73
CA GLU A 16 -0.36 12.67 4.58
C GLU A 16 0.44 13.61 3.67
N SER A 17 0.90 14.74 4.21
CA SER A 17 1.53 15.83 3.41
C SER A 17 2.66 15.35 2.50
N ASN A 18 3.44 14.36 2.93
CA ASN A 18 4.61 13.83 2.20
C ASN A 18 4.55 12.31 2.00
N PHE A 19 3.40 11.69 2.26
CA PHE A 19 3.28 10.24 2.26
C PHE A 19 1.89 9.81 1.80
N VAL A 20 1.85 8.88 0.87
CA VAL A 20 0.62 8.24 0.40
C VAL A 20 0.79 6.74 0.55
N SER A 21 -0.13 6.07 1.24
CA SER A 21 -0.20 4.61 1.29
C SER A 21 -1.54 4.13 0.78
N LEU A 22 -1.52 3.06 0.00
CA LEU A 22 -2.67 2.40 -0.59
C LEU A 22 -2.61 0.93 -0.22
N SER A 23 -3.61 0.50 0.52
CA SER A 23 -3.87 -0.91 0.82
C SER A 23 -4.87 -1.43 -0.20
N ALA A 24 -4.54 -2.54 -0.85
CA ALA A 24 -5.39 -3.13 -1.88
C ALA A 24 -5.43 -4.66 -1.77
N TYR A 25 -6.46 -5.25 -2.39
CA TYR A 25 -6.68 -6.68 -2.43
C TYR A 25 -6.77 -7.19 -3.86
N THR A 26 -5.99 -8.22 -4.19
CA THR A 26 -6.06 -8.91 -5.48
C THR A 26 -6.35 -10.40 -5.26
N ASP A 27 -7.29 -10.96 -6.03
CA ASP A 27 -7.59 -12.39 -6.01
C ASP A 27 -6.45 -13.25 -6.60
N LYS A 28 -5.43 -12.60 -7.19
CA LYS A 28 -4.26 -13.29 -7.75
C LYS A 28 -3.33 -13.88 -6.71
N TRP A 29 -3.37 -13.40 -5.47
CA TRP A 29 -2.46 -13.83 -4.41
C TRP A 29 -3.25 -14.56 -3.32
N GLU A 30 -2.82 -15.77 -2.97
CA GLU A 30 -3.50 -16.59 -1.96
C GLU A 30 -3.34 -16.03 -0.55
N GLN A 31 -2.18 -15.43 -0.26
CA GLN A 31 -1.88 -14.86 1.05
C GLN A 31 -2.52 -13.49 1.19
N PHE A 32 -3.14 -13.24 2.33
CA PHE A 32 -3.71 -11.95 2.71
C PHE A 32 -3.57 -11.74 4.21
N ILE A 33 -3.59 -10.47 4.61
CA ILE A 33 -3.77 -10.07 6.00
C ILE A 33 -5.15 -9.43 6.15
N MET A 34 -5.72 -9.52 7.35
CA MET A 34 -6.93 -8.79 7.71
C MET A 34 -6.52 -7.42 8.25
N THR A 35 -7.06 -6.35 7.69
CA THR A 35 -7.11 -5.04 8.33
C THR A 35 -8.26 -5.02 9.35
N SER A 36 -8.55 -3.85 9.91
CA SER A 36 -9.68 -3.69 10.83
C SER A 36 -11.02 -4.11 10.23
N ASN A 37 -11.21 -3.95 8.92
CA ASN A 37 -12.51 -4.18 8.26
C ASN A 37 -12.44 -5.04 6.99
N ASP A 38 -11.28 -5.18 6.35
CA ASP A 38 -11.16 -5.81 5.03
C ASP A 38 -9.91 -6.67 4.88
N LYS A 39 -9.91 -7.55 3.87
CA LYS A 39 -8.71 -8.29 3.46
C LYS A 39 -7.84 -7.38 2.61
N MET A 40 -6.53 -7.41 2.83
CA MET A 40 -5.55 -6.80 1.93
C MET A 40 -4.38 -7.75 1.69
N ASN A 41 -3.77 -7.65 0.52
CA ASN A 41 -2.56 -8.39 0.21
C ASN A 41 -1.56 -7.61 -0.66
N VAL A 42 -1.92 -6.41 -1.10
CA VAL A 42 -1.04 -5.50 -1.83
C VAL A 42 -0.93 -4.21 -1.03
N GLN A 43 0.30 -3.71 -0.85
CA GLN A 43 0.55 -2.39 -0.30
C GLN A 43 1.42 -1.58 -1.26
N ILE A 44 0.97 -0.37 -1.57
CA ILE A 44 1.69 0.60 -2.38
C ILE A 44 1.92 1.83 -1.51
N ALA A 45 3.17 2.24 -1.33
CA ALA A 45 3.53 3.41 -0.54
C ALA A 45 4.40 4.35 -1.38
N ILE A 46 4.08 5.64 -1.34
CA ILE A 46 4.81 6.70 -2.02
C ILE A 46 5.21 7.69 -0.95
N ARG A 47 6.52 7.90 -0.79
CA ARG A 47 7.07 8.91 0.12
C ARG A 47 7.79 9.97 -0.70
N SER A 48 7.37 11.21 -0.52
CA SER A 48 8.04 12.39 -1.06
C SER A 48 9.00 12.91 0.00
N SER A 49 10.26 13.15 -0.36
CA SER A 49 11.18 13.88 0.51
C SER A 49 11.01 15.37 0.24
N GLU A 50 10.85 16.20 1.28
CA GLU A 50 10.80 17.66 1.10
C GLU A 50 12.15 18.23 0.65
N MET A 51 13.24 17.48 0.86
CA MET A 51 14.62 17.97 0.68
C MET A 51 15.24 17.60 -0.68
N ASN A 52 14.64 16.66 -1.41
CA ASN A 52 15.05 16.26 -2.75
C ASN A 52 13.79 15.90 -3.52
N GLU A 53 13.67 16.32 -4.79
CA GLU A 53 12.55 16.01 -5.71
C GLU A 53 12.38 14.51 -6.02
N ASN A 54 12.97 13.64 -5.21
CA ASN A 54 12.93 12.20 -5.32
C ASN A 54 11.70 11.66 -4.61
N HIS A 55 10.85 10.99 -5.38
CA HIS A 55 9.76 10.18 -4.85
C HIS A 55 10.23 8.73 -4.69
N THR A 56 10.17 8.21 -3.47
CA THR A 56 10.42 6.80 -3.20
C THR A 56 9.10 6.05 -3.33
N ILE A 57 9.03 5.11 -4.26
CA ILE A 57 7.87 4.24 -4.47
C ILE A 57 8.23 2.84 -3.96
N THR A 58 7.41 2.32 -3.06
CA THR A 58 7.52 0.97 -2.51
C THR A 58 6.26 0.20 -2.86
N VAL A 59 6.42 -0.99 -3.45
CA VAL A 59 5.31 -1.90 -3.76
C VAL A 59 5.68 -3.28 -3.24
N GLY A 60 4.79 -3.91 -2.49
CA GLY A 60 5.03 -5.23 -1.95
C GLY A 60 3.80 -5.88 -1.34
N THR A 61 3.99 -7.10 -0.84
CA THR A 61 3.03 -7.72 0.08
C THR A 61 3.14 -7.02 1.44
N PRO A 62 2.02 -6.69 2.09
CA PRO A 62 2.07 -6.07 3.40
C PRO A 62 2.74 -7.03 4.39
N ILE A 63 3.69 -6.49 5.16
CA ILE A 63 4.33 -7.18 6.27
C ILE A 63 3.79 -6.52 7.54
N VAL A 64 3.23 -7.30 8.46
CA VAL A 64 2.81 -6.77 9.77
C VAL A 64 4.07 -6.52 10.59
N THR A 65 4.60 -5.30 10.53
CA THR A 65 5.62 -4.81 11.47
C THR A 65 4.89 -4.12 12.61
N THR A 66 4.51 -4.87 13.65
CA THR A 66 4.13 -4.26 14.91
C THR A 66 5.40 -3.67 15.53
N GLU A 67 5.63 -2.37 15.37
CA GLU A 67 6.43 -1.63 16.34
C GLU A 67 5.45 -1.13 17.41
N TYR A 68 5.48 -1.80 18.56
CA TYR A 68 4.87 -1.31 19.81
C TYR A 68 5.85 -0.38 20.51
#